data_AF-A0A0F8ZCA1-F1
#
_entry.id   AF-A0A0F8ZCA1-F1
#
_cell.length_a   1.000
_cell.length_b   1.000
_cell.length_c   1.000
_cell.angle_alpha   90.00
_cell.angle_beta   90.00
_cell.angle_gamma   90.00
#
_symmetry.space_group_name_H-M   'P 1'
#
loop_
_entity.id
_entity.type
_entity.pdbx_description
1 polymer ?
#
loop_
_entity_poly.entity_id
_entity_poly.type
_entity_poly.pdbx_seq_one_letter_code
_entity_poly.pdbx_strand_id
1 'polypeptide(L)'
;MANAIFIDVNKVENLISKTIHYEIKAWDSYNLSDLSITEEEIPNTDLDSLKLCIENSQDFEKMLDIMAAIVEYESGVTINATYYDWDEIKHLFESE
;
A
#
# COMPACT_ATOMS: atom_id res chain seq x y z
N MET A 1 -0.60 -18.75 -5.92
CA MET A 1 0.58 -17.90 -6.24
C MET A 1 0.45 -16.71 -5.34
N ALA A 2 1.48 -16.35 -4.56
CA ALA A 2 1.40 -15.21 -3.65
C ALA A 2 1.12 -13.93 -4.45
N ASN A 3 0.17 -13.12 -3.99
CA ASN A 3 -0.13 -11.83 -4.58
C ASN A 3 1.08 -10.91 -4.33
N ALA A 4 1.67 -10.42 -5.40
CA ALA A 4 2.80 -9.50 -5.35
C ALA A 4 2.25 -8.07 -5.47
N ILE A 5 2.48 -7.27 -4.43
CA ILE A 5 2.25 -5.85 -4.41
C ILE A 5 3.61 -5.15 -4.52
N PHE A 6 3.64 -4.06 -5.26
CA PHE A 6 4.79 -3.18 -5.37
C PHE A 6 4.42 -1.84 -4.77
N ILE A 7 5.35 -1.24 -4.04
CA ILE A 7 5.18 0.07 -3.42
C ILE A 7 6.39 0.94 -3.69
N ASP A 8 6.16 2.11 -4.27
CA ASP A 8 7.15 3.17 -4.42
C ASP A 8 6.80 4.36 -3.53
N VAL A 9 7.78 4.83 -2.75
CA VAL A 9 7.66 6.05 -1.95
C VAL A 9 8.56 7.13 -2.56
N ASN A 10 7.94 8.20 -3.07
CA ASN A 10 8.62 9.30 -3.73
C ASN A 10 8.55 10.56 -2.88
N LYS A 11 9.69 11.20 -2.63
CA LYS A 11 9.73 12.51 -1.95
C LYS A 11 9.36 13.62 -2.95
N VAL A 12 8.31 14.37 -2.64
CA VAL A 12 7.83 15.50 -3.43
C VAL A 12 8.03 16.79 -2.62
N GLU A 13 8.82 17.71 -3.16
CA GLU A 13 9.02 19.02 -2.55
C GLU A 13 8.22 20.08 -3.31
N ASN A 14 7.33 20.77 -2.60
CA ASN A 14 6.67 21.95 -3.15
C ASN A 14 7.63 23.14 -3.04
N LEU A 15 8.21 23.54 -4.16
CA LEU A 15 9.20 24.62 -4.23
C LEU A 15 8.64 26.00 -3.83
N ILE A 16 7.32 26.20 -3.89
CA ILE A 16 6.67 27.47 -3.57
C ILE A 16 6.40 27.58 -2.08
N SER A 17 5.78 26.57 -1.48
CA SER A 17 5.48 26.53 -0.03
C SER A 17 6.66 26.07 0.82
N LYS A 18 7.70 25.49 0.20
CA LYS A 18 8.81 24.78 0.85
C LYS A 18 8.34 23.62 1.74
N THR A 19 7.17 23.06 1.44
CA THR A 19 6.64 21.89 2.14
C THR A 19 7.12 20.62 1.44
N ILE A 20 7.47 19.61 2.23
CA ILE A 20 7.82 18.29 1.74
C ILE A 20 6.62 17.40 1.99
N HIS A 21 6.26 16.63 0.97
CA HIS A 21 5.29 15.57 1.08
C HIS A 21 5.86 14.29 0.45
N TYR A 22 5.29 13.14 0.78
CA TYR A 22 5.67 11.84 0.25
C TYR A 22 4.51 11.30 -0.57
N GLU A 23 4.78 11.06 -1.85
CA GLU A 23 3.87 10.37 -2.75
C GLU A 23 4.12 8.86 -2.63
N ILE A 24 3.15 8.12 -2.10
CA ILE A 24 3.22 6.66 -2.01
C ILE A 24 2.37 6.08 -3.13
N LYS A 25 2.94 5.17 -3.92
CA LYS A 25 2.28 4.45 -5.00
C LYS A 25 2.27 2.97 -4.71
N ALA A 26 1.09 2.35 -4.68
CA ALA A 26 0.94 0.91 -4.59
C ALA A 26 0.25 0.36 -5.85
N TRP A 27 0.73 -0.76 -6.37
CA TRP A 27 0.10 -1.50 -7.47
C TRP A 27 0.34 -3.00 -7.33
N ASP A 28 -0.53 -3.81 -7.92
CA ASP A 28 -0.35 -5.25 -7.97
C ASP A 28 0.22 -5.69 -9.34
N SER A 29 0.71 -6.92 -9.45
CA SER A 29 1.29 -7.45 -10.70
C SER A 29 0.29 -7.57 -11.87
N TYR A 30 -1.01 -7.51 -11.61
CA TYR A 30 -2.12 -7.70 -12.55
C TYR A 30 -2.85 -6.40 -12.92
N ASN A 31 -2.73 -5.36 -12.10
CA ASN A 31 -3.55 -4.16 -12.13
C ASN A 31 -2.64 -2.92 -12.06
N LEU A 32 -2.58 -2.16 -13.16
CA LEU A 32 -1.85 -0.90 -13.34
C LEU A 32 -2.49 0.29 -12.59
N SER A 33 -3.09 0.01 -11.44
CA SER A 33 -3.87 0.99 -10.70
C SER A 33 -2.97 1.69 -9.71
N ASP A 34 -2.44 2.85 -10.10
CA ASP A 34 -1.54 3.62 -9.28
C ASP A 34 -2.35 4.37 -8.20
N LEU A 35 -2.21 3.97 -6.95
CA LEU A 35 -2.80 4.72 -5.84
C LEU A 35 -1.78 5.71 -5.30
N SER A 36 -1.97 7.00 -5.60
CA SER A 36 -1.12 8.07 -5.11
C SER A 36 -1.74 8.71 -3.87
N ILE A 37 -1.07 8.57 -2.73
CA ILE A 37 -1.40 9.30 -1.50
C ILE A 37 -0.25 10.25 -1.15
N THR A 38 -0.59 11.39 -0.56
CA THR A 38 0.38 12.45 -0.23
C THR A 38 0.43 12.62 1.29
N GLU A 39 1.54 12.21 1.91
CA GLU A 39 1.74 12.26 3.36
C GLU A 39 2.80 13.29 3.76
N GLU A 40 2.73 13.84 4.97
CA GLU A 40 3.75 14.75 5.51
C GLU A 40 4.96 14.01 6.08
N GLU A 41 4.77 12.76 6.50
CA GLU A 41 5.81 11.91 7.07
C GLU A 41 6.14 10.72 6.16
N ILE A 42 7.39 10.27 6.21
CA ILE A 42 7.82 9.08 5.46
C ILE A 42 7.32 7.83 6.22
N PRO A 43 6.69 6.86 5.54
CA PRO A 43 6.37 5.58 6.15
C PRO A 43 7.64 4.88 6.62
N ASN A 44 7.59 4.25 7.80
CA ASN A 44 8.76 3.55 8.35
C ASN A 44 8.99 2.19 7.69
N THR A 45 7.93 1.57 7.17
CA THR A 45 7.97 0.25 6.54
C THR A 45 7.11 0.18 5.27
N ASP A 46 7.39 -0.82 4.43
CA ASP A 46 6.55 -1.16 3.27
C ASP A 46 5.11 -1.49 3.70
N LEU A 47 4.96 -2.09 4.89
CA LEU A 47 3.67 -2.42 5.49
C LEU A 47 2.88 -1.17 5.90
N ASP A 48 3.53 -0.18 6.52
CA ASP A 48 2.91 1.11 6.85
C ASP A 48 2.46 1.84 5.59
N SER A 49 3.26 1.75 4.52
CA SER A 49 2.92 2.32 3.22
C SER A 49 1.66 1.67 2.65
N LEU A 50 1.56 0.33 2.73
CA LEU A 50 0.36 -0.40 2.30
C LEU A 50 -0.85 0.01 3.14
N LYS A 51 -0.71 0.12 4.46
CA LYS A 51 -1.77 0.54 5.37
C LYS A 51 -2.28 1.93 5.02
N LEU A 52 -1.38 2.89 4.78
CA LEU A 52 -1.75 4.24 4.38
C LEU A 52 -2.52 4.24 3.05
N CYS A 53 -2.09 3.42 2.08
CA CYS A 53 -2.81 3.27 0.81
C CYS A 53 -4.21 2.67 1.03
N ILE A 54 -4.38 1.70 1.92
CA ILE A 54 -5.69 1.12 2.27
C ILE A 54 -6.61 2.18 2.89
N GLU A 55 -6.10 2.94 3.86
CA GLU A 55 -6.89 3.91 4.64
C GLU A 55 -7.25 5.17 3.85
N ASN A 56 -6.38 5.60 2.94
CA ASN A 56 -6.48 6.90 2.26
C ASN A 56 -6.79 6.79 0.76
N SER A 57 -6.97 5.59 0.20
CA SER A 57 -7.31 5.41 -1.20
C SER A 57 -8.68 6.04 -1.52
N GLN A 58 -8.71 6.95 -2.51
CA GLN A 58 -9.96 7.44 -3.09
C GLN A 58 -10.62 6.38 -4.00
N ASP A 59 -9.87 5.40 -4.48
CA ASP A 59 -10.32 4.28 -5.31
C ASP A 59 -10.35 3.01 -4.44
N PHE A 60 -11.20 3.06 -3.41
CA PHE A 60 -11.32 2.02 -2.38
C PHE A 60 -11.71 0.65 -2.95
N GLU A 61 -12.50 0.63 -4.04
CA GLU A 61 -12.93 -0.62 -4.70
C GLU A 61 -11.73 -1.44 -5.21
N LYS A 62 -10.71 -0.79 -5.78
CA LYS A 62 -9.53 -1.51 -6.27
C LYS A 62 -8.63 -2.03 -5.16
N MET A 63 -8.51 -1.27 -4.06
CA MET A 63 -7.83 -1.79 -2.88
C MET A 63 -8.59 -2.97 -2.30
N LEU A 64 -9.92 -2.89 -2.22
CA LEU A 64 -10.75 -4.00 -1.78
C LEU A 64 -10.53 -5.26 -2.63
N ASP A 65 -10.36 -5.15 -3.94
CA ASP A 65 -10.09 -6.33 -4.79
C ASP A 65 -8.72 -6.97 -4.46
N ILE A 66 -7.68 -6.15 -4.28
CA ILE A 66 -6.35 -6.63 -3.86
C ILE A 66 -6.43 -7.28 -2.48
N MET A 67 -7.12 -6.62 -1.55
CA MET A 67 -7.32 -7.07 -0.17
C MET A 67 -8.13 -8.37 -0.12
N ALA A 68 -9.22 -8.47 -0.87
CA ALA A 68 -10.08 -9.63 -0.94
C ALA A 68 -9.32 -10.85 -1.49
N ALA A 69 -8.46 -10.65 -2.49
CA ALA A 69 -7.60 -11.72 -2.99
C ALA A 69 -6.58 -12.18 -1.93
N ILE A 70 -6.05 -11.30 -1.09
CA ILE A 70 -5.13 -11.71 -0.02
C ILE A 70 -5.86 -12.50 1.07
N VAL A 71 -7.05 -12.00 1.47
CA VAL A 71 -7.91 -12.61 2.49
C VAL A 71 -8.44 -13.98 2.06
N GLU A 72 -8.94 -14.11 0.82
CA GLU A 72 -9.53 -15.36 0.31
C GLU A 72 -8.57 -16.55 0.40
N TYR A 73 -7.28 -16.31 0.14
CA TYR A 73 -6.27 -17.36 0.11
C TYR A 73 -5.43 -17.46 1.38
N GLU A 74 -5.62 -16.57 2.36
CA GLU A 74 -4.84 -16.49 3.62
C GLU A 74 -3.33 -16.68 3.38
N SER A 75 -2.83 -16.18 2.24
CA SER A 75 -1.56 -16.64 1.65
C SER A 75 -0.36 -15.72 1.92
N GLY A 76 -0.56 -14.66 2.70
CA GLY A 76 0.40 -13.58 2.88
C GLY A 76 0.50 -12.68 1.64
N VAL A 77 1.38 -11.68 1.71
CA VAL A 77 1.62 -10.74 0.62
C VAL A 77 3.11 -10.49 0.46
N THR A 78 3.58 -10.44 -0.78
CA THR A 78 4.95 -9.96 -1.04
C THR A 78 4.84 -8.48 -1.38
N ILE A 79 5.49 -7.62 -0.60
CA ILE A 79 5.61 -6.19 -0.90
C ILE A 79 7.04 -5.92 -1.34
N ASN A 80 7.21 -5.43 -2.58
CA ASN A 80 8.52 -5.23 -3.20
C ASN A 80 9.34 -6.52 -3.26
N ALA A 81 10.20 -6.76 -2.26
CA ALA A 81 11.03 -7.95 -2.13
C ALA A 81 10.86 -8.68 -0.78
N THR A 82 9.97 -8.18 0.07
CA THR A 82 9.73 -8.70 1.41
C THR A 82 8.42 -9.47 1.43
N TYR A 83 8.48 -10.74 1.82
CA TYR A 83 7.28 -11.54 2.06
C TYR A 83 6.82 -11.34 3.49
N TYR A 84 5.55 -10.97 3.65
CA TYR A 84 4.86 -10.91 4.92
C TYR A 84 3.83 -12.04 4.97
N ASP A 85 3.87 -12.83 6.04
CA ASP A 85 2.93 -13.92 6.21
C ASP A 85 1.52 -13.40 6.57
N TRP A 86 0.52 -14.28 6.47
CA TRP A 86 -0.86 -13.91 6.78
C TRP A 86 -1.04 -13.47 8.24
N ASP A 87 -0.35 -14.09 9.19
CA ASP A 87 -0.46 -13.75 10.61
C ASP A 87 0.08 -12.35 10.91
N GLU A 88 1.11 -11.92 10.17
CA GLU A 88 1.69 -10.59 10.22
C GLU A 88 0.77 -9.53 9.65
N ILE A 89 -0.01 -9.82 8.59
CA ILE A 89 -0.77 -8.80 7.86
C ILE A 89 -2.27 -8.81 8.13
N LYS A 90 -2.86 -9.89 8.65
CA LYS A 90 -4.33 -10.04 8.83
C LYS A 90 -4.96 -8.88 9.60
N HIS A 91 -4.24 -8.31 10.57
CA HIS A 91 -4.70 -7.19 11.39
C HIS A 91 -4.88 -5.88 10.60
N LEU A 92 -4.35 -5.78 9.39
CA LEU A 92 -4.56 -4.64 8.49
C LEU A 92 -5.89 -4.71 7.74
N PHE A 93 -6.51 -5.91 7.71
CA PHE A 93 -7.75 -6.19 6.99
C PHE A 93 -8.93 -6.41 7.94
N GLU A 94 -8.66 -6.62 9.23
CA GLU A 94 -9.66 -6.64 10.30
C GLU A 94 -10.03 -5.19 10.64
N SER A 95 -10.96 -4.61 9.87
CA SER A 95 -11.57 -3.33 10.21
C SER A 95 -12.45 -3.47 11.46
N GLU A 96 -12.21 -2.65 12.50
CA GLU A 96 -13.20 -2.38 13.56
C GLU A 96 -14.41 -1.61 13.03
#